data_AF-A0A7C7Q6Q0-F1
#
_entry.id   AF-A0A7C7Q6Q0-F1
#
_cell.length_a   1.000
_cell.length_b   1.000
_cell.length_c   1.000
_cell.angle_alpha   90.00
_cell.angle_beta   90.00
_cell.angle_gamma   90.00
#
_symmetry.space_group_name_H-M   'P 1'
#
loop_
_entity.id
_entity.type
_entity.pdbx_description
1 polymer ?
#
loop_
_entity_poly.entity_id
_entity_poly.type
_entity_poly.pdbx_seq_one_letter_code
_entity_poly.pdbx_strand_id
1 'polypeptide(L)'
;IILDVMMPRLDGFETLKRLKADPETRDIPVVMLTARAQDKDVLTGYTLGTDLYLTKPFSPIELLTMVQRIFQSQEEEEEDIYDLDRM
;
A
#
# COMPACT_ATOMS: atom_id res chain seq x y z
N ILE A 1 1.64 -5.34 4.09
CA ILE A 1 3.07 -5.53 3.72
C ILE A 1 3.73 -4.17 3.58
N ILE A 2 4.93 -3.98 4.12
CA ILE A 2 5.76 -2.80 3.85
C ILE A 2 6.82 -3.22 2.83
N LEU A 3 6.87 -2.56 1.67
CA LEU A 3 7.67 -2.99 0.52
C LEU A 3 8.62 -1.87 0.07
N ASP A 4 9.92 -2.15 0.05
CA ASP A 4 10.90 -1.21 -0.48
C ASP A 4 10.86 -1.18 -2.02
N VAL A 5 10.86 0.00 -2.61
CA VAL A 5 10.99 0.18 -4.07
C VAL A 5 12.39 -0.21 -4.53
N MET A 6 13.42 0.27 -3.82
CA MET A 6 14.81 0.15 -4.25
C MET A 6 15.44 -1.15 -3.70
N MET A 7 15.02 -2.29 -4.26
CA MET A 7 15.55 -3.61 -3.90
C MET A 7 16.59 -4.11 -4.93
N PRO A 8 17.69 -4.76 -4.49
CA PRO A 8 18.64 -5.38 -5.40
C PRO A 8 18.03 -6.64 -6.03
N ARG A 9 18.23 -6.79 -7.35
CA ARG A 9 17.78 -7.90 -8.23
C ARG A 9 16.32 -7.85 -8.66
N LEU A 10 15.38 -7.60 -7.76
CA LEU A 10 13.95 -7.50 -8.09
C LEU A 10 13.42 -6.14 -7.67
N ASP A 11 12.82 -5.41 -8.61
CA ASP A 11 12.23 -4.10 -8.35
C ASP A 11 10.97 -4.22 -7.46
N GLY A 12 10.80 -3.31 -6.50
CA GLY A 12 9.61 -3.27 -5.65
C GLY A 12 8.33 -3.08 -6.45
N PHE A 13 8.36 -2.35 -7.58
CA PHE A 13 7.18 -2.21 -8.45
C PHE A 13 6.77 -3.53 -9.11
N GLU A 14 7.74 -4.30 -9.59
CA GLU A 14 7.47 -5.64 -10.15
C GLU A 14 6.99 -6.61 -9.06
N THR A 15 7.50 -6.47 -7.84
CA THR A 15 7.04 -7.25 -6.69
C THR A 15 5.59 -6.93 -6.35
N LEU A 16 5.23 -5.65 -6.26
CA LEU A 16 3.86 -5.18 -6.05
C LEU A 16 2.92 -5.73 -7.12
N LYS A 17 3.32 -5.65 -8.40
CA LYS A 17 2.53 -6.17 -9.52
C LYS A 17 2.21 -7.66 -9.36
N ARG A 18 3.18 -8.47 -8.91
CA ARG A 18 2.96 -9.90 -8.66
C ARG A 18 2.02 -10.13 -7.49
N LEU A 19 2.22 -9.40 -6.39
CA LEU A 19 1.34 -9.48 -5.21
C LEU A 19 -0.11 -9.17 -5.55
N LYS A 20 -0.35 -8.11 -6.35
CA LYS A 20 -1.71 -7.71 -6.75
C LYS A 20 -2.32 -8.59 -7.85
N ALA A 21 -1.51 -9.34 -8.60
CA ALA A 21 -2.00 -10.28 -9.61
C ALA A 21 -2.43 -11.64 -9.02
N ASP A 22 -1.85 -12.05 -7.89
CA ASP A 22 -2.11 -13.33 -7.25
C ASP A 22 -3.41 -13.30 -6.39
N PRO A 23 -4.40 -14.20 -6.62
CA PRO A 23 -5.59 -14.32 -5.77
C PRO A 23 -5.33 -14.44 -4.27
N GLU A 24 -4.24 -15.09 -3.85
CA GLU A 24 -3.97 -15.32 -2.44
C GLU A 24 -3.38 -14.08 -1.74
N THR A 25 -2.81 -13.14 -2.50
CA THR A 25 -2.13 -11.97 -1.93
C THR A 25 -2.68 -10.62 -2.38
N ARG A 26 -3.60 -10.58 -3.34
CA ARG A 26 -4.07 -9.32 -3.95
C ARG A 26 -4.72 -8.36 -2.96
N ASP A 27 -5.41 -8.90 -1.96
CA ASP A 27 -6.17 -8.12 -1.00
C ASP A 27 -5.32 -7.67 0.19
N ILE A 28 -4.06 -8.13 0.27
CA ILE A 28 -3.14 -7.69 1.31
C ILE A 28 -2.76 -6.22 1.04
N PRO A 29 -2.95 -5.30 2.00
CA PRO A 29 -2.54 -3.90 1.83
C PRO A 29 -1.01 -3.79 1.71
N VAL A 30 -0.53 -2.96 0.79
CA VAL A 30 0.90 -2.73 0.53
C VAL A 30 1.23 -1.25 0.69
N VAL A 31 2.19 -0.97 1.58
CA VAL A 31 2.81 0.35 1.74
C VAL A 31 4.16 0.34 1.04
N MET A 32 4.32 1.20 0.05
CA MET A 32 5.57 1.32 -0.69
C MET A 32 6.51 2.33 -0.02
N LEU A 33 7.71 1.88 0.32
CA LEU A 33 8.80 2.73 0.82
C LEU A 33 9.71 3.14 -0.33
N THR A 34 9.92 4.43 -0.54
CA THR A 34 10.70 4.91 -1.69
C THR A 34 11.66 6.03 -1.32
N ALA A 35 12.88 6.00 -1.83
CA ALA A 35 13.77 7.18 -1.84
C ALA A 35 13.45 8.14 -3.00
N ARG A 36 12.61 7.70 -3.94
CA ARG A 36 12.18 8.50 -5.09
C ARG A 36 10.84 9.15 -4.80
N ALA A 37 10.85 10.47 -4.67
CA ALA A 37 9.67 11.31 -4.48
C ALA A 37 9.26 12.03 -5.77
N GLN A 38 9.73 11.57 -6.94
CA GLN A 38 9.31 12.17 -8.21
C GLN A 38 7.86 11.76 -8.49
N ASP A 39 7.01 12.73 -8.86
CA ASP A 39 5.57 12.54 -9.09
C ASP A 39 5.26 11.34 -10.01
N LYS A 40 6.13 11.06 -10.98
CA LYS A 40 6.02 9.95 -11.92
C LYS A 40 6.10 8.57 -11.25
N ASP A 41 6.96 8.42 -10.24
CA ASP A 41 7.14 7.14 -9.53
C ASP A 41 5.95 6.86 -8.60
N VAL A 42 5.44 7.92 -7.96
CA VAL A 42 4.22 7.87 -7.14
C VAL A 42 3.01 7.49 -7.99
N LEU A 43 2.83 8.14 -9.15
CA LEU A 43 1.76 7.83 -10.10
C LEU A 43 1.82 6.38 -10.62
N THR A 44 3.01 5.91 -10.98
CA THR A 44 3.24 4.52 -11.41
C THR A 44 2.78 3.55 -10.33
N GLY A 45 3.12 3.88 -9.09
CA GLY A 45 2.75 3.17 -7.91
C GLY A 45 1.27 2.99 -7.64
N TYR A 46 0.53 4.10 -7.66
CA TYR A 46 -0.93 4.08 -7.52
C TYR A 46 -1.59 3.32 -8.67
N THR A 47 -1.06 3.44 -9.90
CA THR A 47 -1.57 2.70 -11.06
C THR A 47 -1.43 1.19 -10.89
N LEU A 48 -0.42 0.73 -10.14
CA LEU A 48 -0.17 -0.69 -9.86
C LEU A 48 -0.96 -1.21 -8.63
N GLY A 49 -1.76 -0.37 -7.98
CA GLY A 49 -2.60 -0.77 -6.85
C GLY A 49 -1.91 -0.72 -5.49
N THR A 50 -0.90 0.14 -5.30
CA THR A 50 -0.42 0.46 -3.95
C THR A 50 -1.49 1.19 -3.15
N ASP A 51 -1.63 0.80 -1.89
CA ASP A 51 -2.55 1.42 -0.94
C ASP A 51 -1.97 2.75 -0.40
N LEU A 52 -0.69 2.76 0.00
CA LEU A 52 -0.01 3.95 0.53
C LEU A 52 1.45 4.07 0.09
N TYR A 53 1.92 5.31 -0.04
CA TYR A 53 3.32 5.65 -0.33
C TYR A 53 3.97 6.38 0.85
N LEU A 54 5.15 5.93 1.27
CA LEU A 54 5.98 6.60 2.28
C LEU A 54 7.38 6.86 1.73
N THR A 55 7.79 8.13 1.70
CA THR A 55 9.10 8.56 1.21
C THR A 55 10.18 8.45 2.28
N LYS A 56 11.38 8.04 1.89
CA LYS A 56 12.58 8.03 2.73
C LYS A 56 13.33 9.37 2.63
N PRO A 57 13.96 9.86 3.72
CA PRO A 57 13.88 9.31 5.08
C PRO A 57 12.51 9.59 5.70
N PHE A 58 12.06 8.69 6.58
CA PHE A 58 10.83 8.85 7.37
C PHE A 58 11.12 8.66 8.86
N SER A 59 10.27 9.24 9.70
CA SER A 59 10.29 9.02 11.15
C SER A 59 9.49 7.77 11.54
N PRO A 60 9.77 7.17 12.70
CA PRO A 60 8.93 6.09 13.24
C PRO A 60 7.46 6.47 13.41
N ILE A 61 7.19 7.74 13.75
CA ILE A 61 5.82 8.26 13.92
C ILE A 61 5.09 8.27 12.58
N GLU A 62 5.72 8.75 11.51
CA GLU A 62 5.12 8.75 10.17
C GLU A 62 4.76 7.33 9.72
N LEU A 63 5.64 6.35 9.96
CA LEU A 63 5.36 4.96 9.64
C LEU A 63 4.17 4.42 10.44
N LEU A 64 4.13 4.68 11.75
CA LEU A 64 3.03 4.26 12.61
C LEU A 64 1.70 4.85 12.16
N THR A 65 1.67 6.14 11.81
CA THR A 65 0.47 6.80 11.29
C THR A 65 -0.03 6.15 10.00
N MET A 66 0.88 5.78 9.08
CA MET A 66 0.50 5.09 7.85
C MET A 66 -0.10 3.71 8.12
N VAL A 67 0.51 2.95 9.03
CA VAL A 67 -0.01 1.63 9.41
C VAL A 67 -1.40 1.75 10.04
N GLN A 68 -1.60 2.72 10.94
CA GLN A 68 -2.91 2.97 11.56
C GLN A 68 -3.99 3.31 10.53
N ARG A 69 -3.67 4.12 9.52
CA ARG A 69 -4.62 4.48 8.44
C ARG A 69 -5.14 3.28 7.67
N ILE A 70 -4.28 2.30 7.39
CA ILE A 70 -4.68 1.07 6.68
C ILE A 70 -5.72 0.30 7.49
N PHE A 71 -5.53 0.18 8.79
CA PHE A 71 -6.47 -0.57 9.64
C PHE A 71 -7.79 0.18 9.83
N GLN A 72 -7.75 1.52 9.90
CA GLN A 72 -8.98 2.33 10.00
C GLN A 72 -9.83 2.23 8.73
N SER A 73 -9.23 2.26 7.53
CA SER A 73 -9.99 2.10 6.28
C SER A 73 -10.64 0.72 6.14
N GLN A 74 -10.10 -0.31 6.80
CA GLN A 74 -10.68 -1.66 6.76
C GLN A 74 -11.87 -1.79 7.73
N GLU A 75 -11.83 -1.08 8.87
CA GLU A 75 -12.96 -1.04 9.81
C GLU A 75 -14.17 -0.30 9.20
N GLU A 76 -13.93 0.80 8.46
CA GLU A 76 -14.99 1.55 7.77
C GLU A 76 -15.61 0.76 6.59
N GLU A 77 -14.80 0.04 5.80
CA GLU A 77 -15.30 -0.82 4.72
C GLU A 77 -16.12 -2.02 5.23
N GLU A 78 -15.75 -2.59 6.39
CA GLU A 78 -16.55 -3.65 7.02
C GLU A 78 -17.90 -3.12 7.51
N GLU A 79 -17.93 -1.98 8.20
CA GLU A 79 -19.18 -1.38 8.71
C GLU A 79 -20.17 -1.02 7.58
N ASP A 80 -19.69 -0.45 6.47
CA ASP A 80 -20.53 -0.11 5.31
C ASP A 80 -21.16 -1.36 4.64
N ILE A 81 -20.41 -2.47 4.57
CA ILE A 81 -20.92 -3.75 4.03
C ILE A 81 -22.04 -4.31 4.94
N TYR A 82 -21.87 -4.23 6.26
CA TYR A 82 -22.89 -4.69 7.21
C TYR A 82 -24.16 -3.82 7.21
N ASP A 83 -24.03 -2.52 6.94
CA ASP A 83 -25.18 -1.61 6.85
C ASP A 83 -25.98 -1.79 5.55
N LEU A 84 -25.31 -2.12 4.43
CA LEU A 84 -25.98 -2.43 3.15
C LEU A 84 -26.83 -3.71 3.20
N ASP A 85 -26.39 -4.74 3.94
CA ASP A 85 -27.13 -6.00 4.11
C ASP A 85 -28.36 -5.86 5.02
N ARG A 86 -28.52 -4.73 5.73
CA ARG A 86 -29.66 -4.44 6.63
C ARG A 86 -30.76 -3.59 6.01
N MET A 87 -30.62 -3.13 4.76
CA MET A 87 -31.61 -2.34 4.01
C MET A 87 -32.45 -3.19 3.06
#